data_AF-A0A9X1B7I2-F1
#
_entry.id   AF-A0A9X1B7I2-F1
#
_cell.length_a   1.000
_cell.length_b   1.000
_cell.length_c   1.000
_cell.angle_alpha   90.00
_cell.angle_beta   90.00
_cell.angle_gamma   90.00
#
_symmetry.space_group_name_H-M   'P 1'
#
loop_
_entity.id
_entity.type
_entity.pdbx_description
1 polymer ?
#
loop_
_entity_poly.entity_id
_entity_poly.type
_entity_poly.pdbx_seq_one_letter_code
_entity_poly.pdbx_strand_id
1 'polypeptide(L)' 'MASIEEIEMARYAKELEDDVRHLVKKYGRIMGWDVPDLDEQEARRLILDALHAAVTHVGSDTKL' A
#
# COMPACT_ATOMS: atom_id res chain seq x y z
N MET A 1 -15.62 25.24 2.25
CA MET A 1 -15.31 24.81 3.63
C MET A 1 -15.14 23.31 3.56
N ALA A 2 -14.08 22.77 4.16
CA ALA A 2 -13.91 21.33 4.18
C ALA A 2 -14.98 20.69 5.08
N SER A 3 -15.50 19.52 4.69
CA SER A 3 -16.45 18.77 5.52
C SER A 3 -15.73 18.19 6.75
N ILE A 4 -16.50 17.75 7.76
CA ILE A 4 -15.92 17.08 8.93
C ILE A 4 -15.21 15.80 8.49
N GLU A 5 -15.79 15.08 7.54
CA GLU A 5 -15.22 13.87 6.94
C GLU A 5 -13.87 14.13 6.27
N GLU A 6 -13.73 15.25 5.54
CA GLU A 6 -12.45 15.63 4.92
C GLU A 6 -11.36 15.95 5.96
N ILE A 7 -11.74 16.56 7.08
CA ILE A 7 -10.83 16.85 8.20
C ILE A 7 -10.38 15.55 8.89
N GLU A 8 -11.30 14.62 9.13
CA GLU A 8 -11.00 13.33 9.75
C GLU A 8 -10.13 12.46 8.81
N MET A 9 -10.40 12.47 7.50
CA MET A 9 -9.56 11.79 6.52
C MET A 9 -8.13 12.33 6.47
N ALA A 10 -7.94 13.65 6.63
CA ALA A 10 -6.61 14.22 6.74
C ALA A 10 -5.86 13.70 7.99
N ARG A 11 -6.57 13.39 9.08
CA ARG A 11 -5.97 12.75 10.27
C ARG A 11 -5.61 11.28 10.01
N TYR A 12 -6.48 10.54 9.33
CA TYR A 12 -6.24 9.13 8.98
C TYR A 12 -5.12 8.95 7.94
N ALA A 13 -4.74 9.99 7.20
CA ALA A 13 -3.68 9.91 6.19
C ALA A 13 -2.37 9.31 6.73
N LYS A 14 -2.02 9.62 7.98
CA LYS A 14 -0.83 9.05 8.63
C LYS A 14 -0.99 7.56 8.95
N GLU A 15 -2.14 7.16 9.46
CA GLU A 15 -2.44 5.76 9.76
C GLU A 15 -2.44 4.93 8.46
N LEU A 16 -3.01 5.49 7.40
CA LEU A 16 -3.03 4.87 6.08
C LEU A 16 -1.62 4.71 5.49
N GLU A 17 -0.72 5.67 5.70
CA GLU A 17 0.68 5.53 5.32
C GLU A 17 1.37 4.39 6.10
N ASP A 18 1.14 4.30 7.41
CA ASP A 18 1.70 3.24 8.24
C ASP A 18 1.18 1.85 7.86
N ASP A 19 -0.09 1.74 7.48
CA ASP A 19 -0.69 0.51 6.93
C ASP A 19 -0.02 0.11 5.61
N VAL A 20 0.19 1.06 4.70
CA VAL A 20 0.90 0.80 3.44
C VAL A 20 2.34 0.34 3.73
N ARG A 21 3.05 0.97 4.67
CA ARG A 21 4.40 0.50 5.08
C ARG A 21 4.36 -0.92 5.63
N HIS A 22 3.32 -1.28 6.39
CA HIS A 22 3.15 -2.63 6.91
C HIS A 22 2.94 -3.64 5.78
N LEU A 23 2.13 -3.30 4.79
CA LEU A 23 1.92 -4.14 3.60
C LEU A 23 3.23 -4.34 2.83
N VAL A 24 4.01 -3.28 2.59
CA VAL A 24 5.31 -3.38 1.92
C VAL A 24 6.24 -4.35 2.66
N LYS A 25 6.35 -4.22 3.99
CA LYS A 25 7.17 -5.13 4.81
C LYS A 25 6.68 -6.57 4.75
N LYS A 26 5.36 -6.77 4.83
CA LYS A 26 4.73 -8.10 4.78
C LYS A 26 5.07 -8.82 3.47
N TYR A 27 4.84 -8.16 2.34
CA TYR A 27 5.11 -8.78 1.03
C TYR A 27 6.60 -8.90 0.72
N GLY A 28 7.45 -7.99 1.22
CA GLY A 28 8.90 -8.13 1.12
C GLY A 28 9.40 -9.38 1.86
N ARG A 29 8.87 -9.65 3.06
CA ARG A 29 9.19 -10.87 3.82
C ARG A 29 8.74 -12.14 3.11
N ILE A 30 7.55 -12.14 2.52
CA ILE A 30 7.04 -13.28 1.74
C ILE A 30 7.94 -13.54 0.53
N MET A 31 8.25 -12.49 -0.24
CA MET A 31 9.12 -12.61 -1.42
C MET A 31 10.52 -13.11 -1.05
N GLY A 32 11.06 -12.69 0.09
CA GLY A 32 12.35 -13.16 0.60
C GLY A 32 12.37 -14.64 1.03
N TRP A 33 11.22 -15.29 1.19
CA TRP A 33 11.16 -16.75 1.37
C TRP A 33 11.31 -17.51 0.06
N ASP A 34 10.81 -16.93 -1.04
CA ASP A 34 10.72 -17.61 -2.34
C ASP A 34 11.86 -17.23 -3.29
N VAL A 35 12.50 -16.08 -3.08
CA VAL A 35 13.54 -15.51 -3.95
C VAL A 35 14.88 -15.46 -3.23
N PRO A 36 15.84 -16.34 -3.59
CA PRO A 36 17.22 -16.25 -3.12
C PRO A 36 17.86 -14.93 -3.56
N ASP A 37 18.75 -14.37 -2.72
CA ASP A 37 19.49 -13.14 -3.00
C ASP A 37 18.61 -11.95 -3.44
N LEU A 38 17.42 -11.86 -2.84
CA LEU A 38 16.44 -10.82 -3.15
C LEU A 38 17.04 -9.42 -3.01
N ASP A 39 17.01 -8.64 -4.09
CA ASP A 39 17.23 -7.21 -4.03
C ASP A 39 16.03 -6.55 -3.34
N GLU A 40 16.22 -6.17 -2.07
CA GLU A 40 15.17 -5.55 -1.28
C GLU A 40 14.68 -4.21 -1.84
N GLN A 41 15.53 -3.46 -2.54
CA GLN A 41 15.13 -2.17 -3.10
C GLN A 41 14.20 -2.38 -4.29
N GLU A 42 14.55 -3.31 -5.18
CA GLU A 42 13.71 -3.66 -6.30
C GLU A 42 12.41 -4.33 -5.84
N ALA A 43 12.47 -5.20 -4.83
CA ALA A 43 11.30 -5.81 -4.23
C ALA A 43 10.30 -4.75 -3.71
N ARG A 44 10.79 -3.74 -2.98
CA ARG A 44 9.96 -2.63 -2.50
C ARG A 44 9.30 -1.87 -3.64
N ARG A 45 10.03 -1.62 -4.74
CA ARG A 45 9.49 -0.96 -5.93
C ARG A 45 8.34 -1.76 -6.54
N LEU A 46 8.57 -3.05 -6.79
CA LEU A 46 7.55 -3.96 -7.35
C LEU A 46 6.31 -4.07 -6.47
N ILE A 47 6.48 -4.13 -5.14
CA ILE A 47 5.35 -4.21 -4.20
C ILE A 47 4.53 -2.92 -4.21
N LEU A 48 5.19 -1.75 -4.23
CA LEU A 48 4.49 -0.46 -4.31
C LEU A 48 3.72 -0.32 -5.62
N ASP A 49 4.31 -0.71 -6.75
CA ASP A 49 3.63 -0.72 -8.06
C ASP A 49 2.37 -1.61 -8.01
N ALA A 50 2.48 -2.81 -7.41
CA ALA A 50 1.35 -3.72 -7.25
C ALA A 50 0.26 -3.16 -6.31
N LEU A 51 0.64 -2.49 -5.21
CA LEU A 51 -0.31 -1.83 -4.31
C LEU A 51 -1.05 -0.68 -5.01
N HIS A 52 -0.35 0.14 -5.81
CA HIS A 52 -0.97 1.18 -6.61
C HIS A 52 -1.98 0.62 -7.62
N ALA A 53 -1.61 -0.47 -8.31
CA ALA A 53 -2.51 -1.16 -9.22
C ALA A 53 -3.75 -1.72 -8.49
N ALA A 54 -3.56 -2.32 -7.30
CA ALA A 54 -4.65 -2.85 -6.49
C ALA A 54 -5.63 -1.74 -6.05
N VAL A 55 -5.13 -0.61 -5.57
CA VAL A 55 -5.98 0.56 -5.20
C VAL A 55 -6.74 1.08 -6.42
N THR A 56 -6.08 1.18 -7.58
CA THR A 56 -6.73 1.61 -8.83
C THR A 56 -7.85 0.66 -9.25
N HIS A 57 -7.60 -0.65 -9.13
CA HIS A 57 -8.57 -1.69 -9.46
C HIS A 57 -9.79 -1.63 -8.53
N VAL A 58 -9.55 -1.54 -7.22
CA VAL A 58 -10.58 -1.35 -6.18
C VAL A 58 -11.39 -0.08 -6.45
N GLY A 59 -10.76 1.05 -6.75
CA GLY A 59 -11.47 2.30 -7.05
C GLY A 59 -12.27 2.27 -8.36
N SER A 60 -11.96 1.35 -9.26
CA SER A 60 -12.71 1.12 -10.51
C SER A 60 -13.81 0.07 -10.35
N ASP A 61 -13.79 -0.71 -9.27
CA ASP A 61 -14.78 -1.75 -8.99
C ASP A 61 -16.05 -1.10 -8.42
N THR A 62 -17.18 -1.27 -9.11
CA THR A 62 -18.45 -0.60 -8.79
C THR A 62 -19.19 -1.24 -7.60
N LYS A 63 -18.56 -2.20 -6.90
CA LYS A 63 -19.17 -2.99 -5.82
C LYS A 63 -18.74 -2.59 -4.40
N LEU A 64 -17.97 -1.52 -4.25
CA LEU A 64 -17.57 -0.96 -2.95
C LEU A 64 -18.52 0.14 -2.47
#